data_AF-A0A933GJR3-F1
#
_entry.id   AF-A0A933GJR3-F1
#
_cell.length_a   1.000
_cell.length_b   1.000
_cell.length_c   1.000
_cell.angle_alpha   90.00
_cell.angle_beta   90.00
_cell.angle_gamma   90.00
#
_symmetry.space_group_name_H-M   'P 1'
#
loop_
_entity.id
_entity.type
_entity.pdbx_description
1 polymer ?
#
loop_
_entity_poly.entity_id
_entity_poly.type
_entity_poly.pdbx_seq_one_letter_code
_entity_poly.pdbx_strand_id
1 'polypeptide(L)'
;MFTGTDPSCGIDFDHCRNPETGEVEPWAMEIILRFGSYCEISPSQTGVKFWVRGTLPGPGHKKGNIEIYDQGRYFTVTGHTLEGFETIRDRDEILKEFYYETFGTSQRKEESSKNNGQGDNGFHWDGDIETLPIKVETKRLIREGALVGQRSEAIMTVLNALVWAISLTGKFTRFL
;
A
#
# COMPACT_ATOMS: atom_id res chain seq x y z
N MET A 1 -11.98 8.74 8.62
CA MET A 1 -11.85 8.52 7.17
C MET A 1 -10.98 9.63 6.63
N PHE A 2 -9.99 9.32 5.81
CA PHE A 2 -9.21 10.34 5.14
C PHE A 2 -9.83 10.64 3.77
N THR A 3 -10.17 11.90 3.51
CA THR A 3 -10.99 12.32 2.35
C THR A 3 -10.24 13.18 1.35
N GLY A 4 -9.02 13.65 1.67
CA GLY A 4 -8.27 14.62 0.86
C GLY A 4 -8.84 16.05 0.86
N THR A 5 -10.02 16.27 1.46
CA THR A 5 -10.65 17.59 1.58
C THR A 5 -10.15 18.38 2.78
N ASP A 6 -9.75 17.67 3.84
CA ASP A 6 -9.23 18.24 5.08
C ASP A 6 -7.77 17.80 5.26
N PRO A 7 -6.88 18.71 5.71
CA PRO A 7 -5.46 18.41 5.86
C PRO A 7 -5.24 17.52 7.08
N SER A 8 -5.53 16.22 6.93
CA SER A 8 -5.33 15.20 7.95
C SER A 8 -4.60 14.02 7.31
N CYS A 9 -3.53 13.58 7.96
CA CYS A 9 -2.74 12.45 7.53
C CYS A 9 -2.55 11.48 8.69
N GLY A 10 -2.71 10.18 8.39
CA GLY A 10 -2.41 9.08 9.29
C GLY A 10 -1.13 8.37 8.85
N ILE A 11 -0.28 8.07 9.83
CA ILE A 11 0.92 7.26 9.69
C ILE A 11 0.77 6.01 10.57
N ASP A 12 1.11 4.85 10.03
CA ASP A 12 1.00 3.55 10.69
C ASP A 12 2.34 2.84 10.70
N PHE A 13 2.83 2.51 11.89
CA PHE A 13 4.04 1.73 12.09
C PHE A 13 3.70 0.33 12.60
N ASP A 14 3.91 -0.66 11.73
CA ASP A 14 3.70 -2.07 12.01
C ASP A 14 4.88 -2.67 12.79
N HIS A 15 4.60 -3.60 13.71
CA HIS A 15 5.60 -4.44 14.38
C HIS A 15 6.76 -3.67 15.05
N CYS A 16 6.47 -2.50 15.63
CA CYS A 16 7.46 -1.64 16.26
C CYS A 16 7.28 -1.50 17.78
N ARG A 17 6.31 -2.19 18.38
CA ARG A 17 6.06 -2.16 19.83
C ARG A 17 6.03 -3.57 20.40
N ASN A 18 6.72 -3.78 21.51
CA ASN A 18 6.58 -5.00 22.30
C ASN A 18 5.25 -4.95 23.10
N PRO A 19 4.32 -5.88 22.90
CA PRO A 19 3.02 -5.85 23.57
C PRO A 19 3.11 -6.11 25.08
N GLU A 20 4.13 -6.81 25.56
CA GLU A 20 4.33 -7.17 26.97
C GLU A 20 5.01 -6.05 27.75
N THR A 21 6.09 -5.47 27.20
CA THR A 21 6.87 -4.42 27.89
C THR A 21 6.37 -3.02 27.57
N GLY A 22 5.68 -2.85 26.43
CA GLY A 22 5.26 -1.56 25.90
C GLY A 22 6.37 -0.75 25.22
N GLU A 23 7.59 -1.28 25.17
CA GLU A 23 8.73 -0.64 24.54
C GLU A 23 8.50 -0.49 23.04
N VAL A 24 8.78 0.71 22.53
CA VAL A 24 8.74 1.04 21.11
C VAL A 24 10.16 1.01 20.57
N GLU A 25 10.34 0.39 19.41
CA GLU A 25 11.63 0.30 18.71
C GLU A 25 12.25 1.69 18.52
N PRO A 26 13.58 1.85 18.68
CA PRO A 26 14.23 3.16 18.67
C PRO A 26 13.96 3.99 17.41
N TRP A 27 13.97 3.35 16.23
CA TRP A 27 13.71 4.03 14.95
C TRP A 27 12.29 4.61 14.89
N ALA A 28 11.31 3.90 15.46
CA ALA A 28 9.91 4.33 15.47
C ALA A 28 9.73 5.48 16.47
N MET A 29 10.32 5.34 17.66
CA MET A 29 10.27 6.39 18.69
C MET A 29 10.95 7.68 18.22
N GLU A 30 12.08 7.60 17.52
CA GLU A 30 12.76 8.77 16.94
C GLU A 30 11.82 9.56 16.00
N ILE A 31 11.11 8.88 15.12
CA ILE A 31 10.17 9.52 14.19
C ILE A 31 8.95 10.08 14.95
N ILE A 32 8.40 9.32 15.90
CA ILE A 32 7.26 9.77 16.73
C ILE A 32 7.64 11.05 17.48
N LEU A 33 8.84 11.12 18.06
CA LEU A 33 9.36 12.31 18.74
C LEU A 33 9.56 13.48 17.76
N ARG A 34 10.12 13.22 16.56
CA ARG A 34 10.28 14.24 15.50
C ARG A 34 8.95 14.86 15.11
N PHE A 35 7.90 14.06 14.96
CA PHE A 35 6.56 14.57 14.66
C PHE A 35 5.92 15.23 15.89
N GLY A 36 6.07 14.65 17.07
CA GLY A 36 5.50 15.19 18.31
C GLY A 36 4.01 15.48 18.16
N SER A 37 3.23 14.54 17.65
CA SER A 37 1.78 14.69 17.42
C SER A 37 1.05 13.48 17.98
N TYR A 38 -0.28 13.50 17.95
CA TYR A 38 -1.12 12.44 18.50
C TYR A 38 -0.66 11.06 18.06
N CYS A 39 -0.40 10.17 19.02
CA CYS A 39 0.06 8.81 18.79
C CYS A 39 -0.70 7.85 19.70
N GLU A 40 -1.12 6.71 19.17
CA GLU A 40 -1.83 5.68 19.91
C GLU A 40 -1.33 4.27 19.56
N ILE A 41 -1.54 3.34 20.48
CA ILE A 41 -1.24 1.93 20.30
C ILE A 41 -2.26 1.31 19.34
N SER A 42 -1.78 0.55 18.35
CA SER A 42 -2.65 -0.10 17.37
C SER A 42 -3.49 -1.23 18.01
N PRO A 43 -4.59 -1.69 17.37
CA PRO A 43 -5.41 -2.78 17.92
C PRO A 43 -4.64 -4.09 18.14
N SER A 44 -3.59 -4.35 17.35
CA SER A 44 -2.74 -5.53 17.52
C SER A 44 -1.80 -5.43 18.71
N GLN A 45 -1.67 -4.25 19.33
CA GLN A 45 -0.72 -3.90 20.39
C GLN A 45 0.77 -3.97 20.01
N THR A 46 1.07 -4.45 18.79
CA THR A 46 2.43 -4.61 18.26
C THR A 46 2.90 -3.42 17.42
N GLY A 47 2.04 -2.45 17.17
CA GLY A 47 2.34 -1.26 16.38
C GLY A 47 1.77 0.01 16.98
N VAL A 48 2.02 1.13 16.33
CA VAL A 48 1.54 2.45 16.73
C VAL A 48 1.03 3.21 15.52
N LYS A 49 -0.01 4.02 15.73
CA LYS A 49 -0.59 4.90 14.72
C LYS A 49 -0.49 6.33 15.21
N PHE A 50 -0.15 7.25 14.33
CA PHE A 50 -0.12 8.67 14.68
C PHE A 50 -0.73 9.53 13.58
N TRP A 51 -1.25 10.68 14.01
CA TRP A 51 -2.00 11.60 13.15
C TRP A 51 -1.40 12.98 13.22
N VAL A 52 -1.40 13.66 12.08
CA VAL A 52 -0.96 15.05 11.94
C VAL A 52 -1.94 15.83 11.09
N ARG A 53 -1.92 17.16 11.23
CA ARG A 53 -2.48 18.05 10.22
C ARG A 53 -1.44 18.37 9.15
N GLY A 54 -1.76 18.05 7.91
CA GLY A 54 -0.88 18.18 6.73
C GLY A 54 -1.37 17.36 5.54
N THR A 55 -0.78 17.60 4.38
CA THR A 55 -1.13 16.92 3.11
C THR A 55 0.11 16.29 2.49
N LEU A 56 -0.03 15.10 1.92
CA LEU A 56 1.09 14.41 1.29
C LEU A 56 1.48 15.10 -0.02
N PRO A 57 2.78 15.17 -0.35
CA PRO A 57 3.25 15.73 -1.62
C PRO A 57 3.05 14.76 -2.81
N GLY A 58 2.51 13.56 -2.55
CA GLY A 58 2.26 12.51 -3.53
C GLY A 58 1.23 11.51 -3.00
N PRO A 59 0.99 10.39 -3.70
CA PRO A 59 0.03 9.39 -3.24
C PRO A 59 0.47 8.76 -1.92
N GLY A 60 -0.50 8.25 -1.15
CA GLY A 60 -0.22 7.44 0.03
C GLY A 60 0.44 6.12 -0.33
N HIS A 61 1.34 5.64 0.54
CA HIS A 61 2.20 4.49 0.27
C HIS A 61 2.41 3.62 1.51
N LYS A 62 2.68 2.33 1.27
CA LYS A 62 3.30 1.42 2.23
C LYS A 62 4.70 1.06 1.76
N LYS A 63 5.69 1.14 2.66
CA LYS A 63 7.06 0.66 2.44
C LYS A 63 7.53 -0.07 3.69
N GLY A 64 7.72 -1.39 3.58
CA GLY A 64 8.02 -2.22 4.74
C GLY A 64 6.94 -2.07 5.82
N ASN A 65 7.38 -1.68 7.02
CA ASN A 65 6.53 -1.51 8.20
C ASN A 65 5.97 -0.09 8.36
N ILE A 66 6.11 0.78 7.36
CA ILE A 66 5.63 2.16 7.41
C ILE A 66 4.53 2.33 6.36
N GLU A 67 3.34 2.76 6.80
CA GLU A 67 2.27 3.22 5.91
C GLU A 67 1.91 4.69 6.16
N ILE A 68 1.52 5.39 5.10
CA ILE A 68 1.13 6.80 5.17
C ILE A 68 -0.02 7.11 4.21
N TYR A 69 -1.07 7.77 4.70
CA TYR A 69 -2.23 8.15 3.89
C TYR A 69 -2.89 9.45 4.39
N ASP A 70 -3.30 10.29 3.45
CA ASP A 70 -4.13 11.49 3.66
C ASP A 70 -5.49 11.42 2.94
N GLN A 71 -5.75 10.31 2.23
CA GLN A 71 -7.02 10.06 1.54
C GLN A 71 -7.26 8.57 1.26
N GLY A 72 -8.51 8.21 0.99
CA GLY A 72 -8.90 6.91 0.44
C GLY A 72 -8.73 5.72 1.38
N ARG A 73 -8.45 5.97 2.67
CA ARG A 73 -8.26 4.96 3.71
C ARG A 73 -8.97 5.33 5.01
N TYR A 74 -9.17 4.32 5.83
CA TYR A 74 -9.67 4.44 7.20
C TYR A 74 -8.65 3.80 8.11
N PHE A 75 -8.32 4.47 9.21
CA PHE A 75 -7.59 3.86 10.31
C PHE A 75 -8.58 3.44 11.39
N THR A 76 -8.27 2.33 12.04
CA THR A 76 -8.85 2.02 13.34
C THR A 76 -8.34 3.05 14.35
N VAL A 77 -9.24 3.51 15.22
CA VAL A 77 -8.91 4.42 16.32
C VAL A 77 -9.12 3.65 17.61
N THR A 78 -8.09 3.55 18.44
CA THR A 78 -8.13 2.84 19.73
C THR A 78 -8.34 3.79 20.89
N GLY A 79 -7.87 5.04 20.80
CA GLY A 79 -7.83 5.98 21.92
C GLY A 79 -6.82 5.59 23.01
N HIS A 80 -6.01 4.55 22.80
CA HIS A 80 -4.96 4.13 23.72
C HIS A 80 -3.69 4.94 23.45
N THR A 81 -3.70 6.20 23.88
CA THR A 81 -2.63 7.16 23.58
C THR A 81 -1.29 6.74 24.17
N LEU A 82 -0.22 7.02 23.43
CA LEU A 82 1.14 7.00 23.97
C LEU A 82 1.34 8.25 24.85
N GLU A 83 1.89 8.06 26.05
CA GLU A 83 2.07 9.14 27.03
C GLU A 83 2.89 10.31 26.44
N GLY A 84 2.37 11.53 26.54
CA GLY A 84 2.97 12.76 25.98
C GLY A 84 2.55 13.09 24.54
N PHE A 85 1.71 12.26 23.92
CA PHE A 85 1.27 12.38 22.53
C PHE A 85 -0.25 12.35 22.38
N GLU A 86 -0.95 13.23 23.11
CA GLU A 86 -2.42 13.25 23.17
C GLU A 86 -3.06 14.28 22.20
N THR A 87 -2.26 15.10 21.52
CA THR A 87 -2.76 16.22 20.70
C THR A 87 -2.30 16.13 19.25
N ILE A 88 -3.24 16.22 18.31
CA ILE A 88 -2.94 16.35 16.88
C ILE A 88 -2.40 17.75 16.60
N ARG A 89 -1.22 17.83 15.97
CA ARG A 89 -0.52 19.08 15.65
C ARG A 89 -0.34 19.26 14.14
N ASP A 90 -0.17 20.51 13.72
CA ASP A 90 0.19 20.90 12.35
C ASP A 90 1.67 20.55 12.08
N ARG A 91 1.91 19.67 11.10
CA ARG A 91 3.25 19.11 10.80
C ARG A 91 3.50 18.96 9.31
N ASP A 92 2.92 19.84 8.50
CA ASP A 92 2.98 19.75 7.03
C ASP A 92 4.41 19.70 6.47
N GLU A 93 5.33 20.52 7.00
CA GLU A 93 6.73 20.55 6.54
C GLU A 93 7.46 19.23 6.85
N ILE A 94 7.44 18.80 8.13
CA ILE A 94 8.07 17.54 8.58
C ILE A 94 7.42 16.33 7.88
N LEU A 95 6.12 16.37 7.62
CA LEU A 95 5.39 15.34 6.88
C LEU A 95 5.96 15.15 5.48
N LYS A 96 6.21 16.26 4.76
CA LYS A 96 6.78 16.24 3.41
C LYS A 96 8.23 15.77 3.41
N GLU A 97 9.04 16.25 4.36
CA GLU A 97 10.41 15.78 4.54
C GLU A 97 10.46 14.26 4.76
N PHE A 98 9.69 13.77 5.74
CA PHE A 98 9.58 12.35 6.05
C PHE A 98 9.10 11.53 4.85
N TYR A 99 8.14 12.06 4.08
CA TYR A 99 7.66 11.41 2.86
C TYR A 99 8.79 11.22 1.84
N TYR A 100 9.57 12.26 1.55
CA TYR A 100 10.67 12.17 0.59
C TYR A 100 11.83 11.30 1.08
N GLU A 101 12.15 11.35 2.38
CA GLU A 101 13.17 10.49 3.00
C GLU A 101 12.78 9.00 2.90
N THR A 102 11.52 8.70 3.16
CA THR A 102 11.02 7.32 3.24
C THR A 102 10.72 6.74 1.86
N PHE A 103 10.04 7.51 1.00
CA PHE A 103 9.48 7.03 -0.27
C PHE A 103 10.19 7.59 -1.51
N GLY A 104 11.06 8.58 -1.34
CA GLY A 104 11.76 9.25 -2.45
C GLY A 104 10.88 10.30 -3.14
N THR A 105 11.50 11.13 -3.98
CA THR A 105 10.76 11.97 -4.92
C THR A 105 10.15 11.07 -5.99
N SER A 106 8.84 10.90 -5.97
CA SER A 106 8.13 10.46 -7.17
C SER A 106 8.25 11.57 -8.22
N GLN A 107 9.37 11.63 -8.95
CA GLN A 107 9.32 12.25 -10.26
C GLN A 107 8.36 11.42 -11.09
N ARG A 108 7.17 11.98 -11.37
CA ARG A 108 6.48 11.62 -12.61
C ARG A 108 7.47 11.92 -13.73
N LYS A 109 8.12 10.89 -14.27
CA LYS A 109 8.49 10.90 -15.68
C LYS A 109 7.17 10.90 -16.45
N GLU A 110 6.65 12.09 -16.72
CA GLU A 110 5.92 12.34 -17.94
C GLU A 110 6.92 12.17 -19.09
N GLU A 111 7.13 10.93 -19.52
CA GLU A 111 7.69 10.63 -20.82
C GLU A 111 7.33 9.20 -21.20
N SER A 112 6.26 9.10 -21.97
CA SER A 112 6.05 8.02 -22.92
C SER A 112 7.29 7.89 -23.82
N SER A 113 8.07 6.82 -23.67
CA SER A 113 8.39 5.89 -24.75
C SER A 113 9.50 4.89 -24.37
N LYS A 114 9.15 3.61 -24.55
CA LYS A 114 10.02 2.47 -24.95
C LYS A 114 11.32 2.23 -24.16
N ASN A 115 11.32 1.25 -23.25
CA ASN A 115 11.88 -0.09 -23.52
C ASN A 115 12.02 -0.96 -22.25
N ASN A 116 11.62 -2.22 -22.44
CA ASN A 116 12.03 -3.48 -21.81
C ASN A 116 12.45 -3.51 -20.34
N GLY A 117 11.58 -4.12 -19.52
CA GLY A 117 11.95 -4.68 -18.24
C GLY A 117 12.84 -5.91 -18.37
N GLN A 118 13.82 -6.00 -17.49
CA GLN A 118 14.45 -7.24 -17.07
C GLN A 118 14.49 -7.23 -15.54
N GLY A 119 13.41 -7.75 -14.95
CA GLY A 119 13.37 -8.27 -13.60
C GLY A 119 13.13 -9.77 -13.72
N ASP A 120 14.20 -10.54 -13.75
CA ASP A 120 14.18 -11.99 -13.70
C ASP A 120 13.73 -12.44 -12.30
N ASN A 121 12.50 -12.91 -12.22
CA ASN A 121 11.95 -13.66 -11.11
C ASN A 121 11.56 -15.06 -11.60
N GLY A 122 12.48 -15.87 -12.12
CA GLY A 122 12.40 -17.35 -12.17
C GLY A 122 11.18 -18.01 -12.83
N PHE A 123 10.26 -17.25 -13.42
CA PHE A 123 9.06 -17.70 -14.10
C PHE A 123 9.10 -17.14 -15.51
N HIS A 124 9.68 -17.93 -16.41
CA HIS A 124 9.67 -17.66 -17.83
C HIS A 124 8.33 -18.13 -18.40
N TRP A 125 7.44 -17.18 -18.68
CA TRP A 125 6.21 -17.45 -19.40
C TRP A 125 6.48 -17.29 -20.90
N ASP A 126 6.50 -18.40 -21.61
CA ASP A 126 6.69 -18.49 -23.07
C ASP A 126 5.36 -18.52 -23.85
N GLY A 127 4.23 -18.44 -23.14
CA GLY A 127 2.89 -18.57 -23.70
C GLY A 127 2.53 -17.38 -24.58
N ASP A 128 1.86 -17.62 -25.70
CA ASP A 128 1.22 -16.55 -26.46
C ASP A 128 -0.19 -16.33 -25.88
N ILE A 129 -0.44 -15.15 -25.34
CA ILE A 129 -1.76 -14.77 -24.79
C ILE A 129 -2.88 -14.94 -25.83
N GLU A 130 -2.55 -14.83 -27.12
CA GLU A 130 -3.53 -15.00 -28.19
C GLU A 130 -3.99 -16.44 -28.36
N THR A 131 -3.18 -17.39 -27.93
CA THR A 131 -3.51 -18.81 -28.00
C THR A 131 -4.41 -19.28 -26.85
N LEU A 132 -4.60 -18.45 -25.82
CA LEU A 132 -5.48 -18.79 -24.70
C LEU A 132 -6.96 -18.80 -25.13
N PRO A 133 -7.73 -19.84 -24.76
CA PRO A 133 -9.17 -19.95 -25.08
C PRO A 133 -10.01 -19.09 -24.10
N ILE A 134 -9.66 -17.81 -23.98
CA ILE A 134 -10.34 -16.82 -23.15
C ILE A 134 -10.86 -15.68 -24.02
N LYS A 135 -11.87 -14.95 -23.52
CA LYS A 135 -12.51 -13.87 -24.25
C LYS A 135 -11.50 -12.78 -24.61
N VAL A 136 -11.67 -12.16 -25.78
CA VAL A 136 -10.84 -11.05 -26.27
C VAL A 136 -10.77 -9.90 -25.26
N GLU A 137 -11.89 -9.58 -24.62
CA GLU A 137 -11.93 -8.54 -23.58
C GLU A 137 -11.05 -8.88 -22.37
N THR A 138 -10.98 -10.15 -21.99
CA THR A 138 -10.08 -10.60 -20.92
C THR A 138 -8.61 -10.54 -21.35
N LYS A 139 -8.30 -10.88 -22.60
CA LYS A 139 -6.95 -10.69 -23.16
C LYS A 139 -6.54 -9.21 -23.14
N ARG A 140 -7.48 -8.32 -23.45
CA ARG A 140 -7.28 -6.87 -23.37
C ARG A 140 -7.01 -6.42 -21.95
N LEU A 141 -7.80 -6.87 -20.97
CA LEU A 141 -7.57 -6.58 -19.55
C LEU A 141 -6.19 -7.04 -19.05
N ILE A 142 -5.71 -8.20 -19.51
CA ILE A 142 -4.37 -8.71 -19.16
C ILE A 142 -3.26 -7.81 -19.74
N ARG A 143 -3.45 -7.27 -20.96
CA ARG A 143 -2.46 -6.42 -21.65
C ARG A 143 -2.46 -4.97 -21.17
N GLU A 144 -3.64 -4.38 -21.10
CA GLU A 144 -3.83 -2.94 -20.95
C GLU A 144 -4.14 -2.56 -19.50
N GLY A 145 -4.49 -3.55 -18.66
CA GLY A 145 -4.96 -3.32 -17.30
C GLY A 145 -6.39 -2.78 -17.27
N ALA A 146 -6.86 -2.49 -16.06
CA ALA A 146 -8.21 -1.94 -15.83
C ALA A 146 -8.14 -0.48 -15.41
N LEU A 147 -9.26 0.23 -15.62
CA LEU A 147 -9.43 1.61 -15.16
C LEU A 147 -9.25 1.71 -13.63
N VAL A 148 -8.82 2.88 -13.18
CA VAL A 148 -8.65 3.18 -11.75
C VAL A 148 -9.99 2.96 -11.03
N GLY A 149 -9.97 2.17 -9.96
CA GLY A 149 -11.17 1.78 -9.20
C GLY A 149 -11.80 0.44 -9.62
N GLN A 150 -11.42 -0.16 -10.76
CA GLN A 150 -11.97 -1.43 -11.26
C GLN A 150 -10.98 -2.61 -11.15
N ARG A 151 -9.86 -2.44 -10.45
CA ARG A 151 -8.77 -3.43 -10.41
C ARG A 151 -9.20 -4.76 -9.79
N SER A 152 -9.99 -4.75 -8.73
CA SER A 152 -10.46 -5.99 -8.07
C SER A 152 -11.39 -6.81 -8.96
N GLU A 153 -12.30 -6.14 -9.68
CA GLU A 153 -13.22 -6.78 -10.63
C GLU A 153 -12.48 -7.35 -11.84
N ALA A 154 -11.50 -6.61 -12.37
CA ALA A 154 -10.68 -7.06 -13.48
C ALA A 154 -9.80 -8.26 -13.10
N ILE A 155 -9.19 -8.26 -11.91
CA ILE A 155 -8.43 -9.40 -11.40
C ILE A 155 -9.31 -10.64 -11.29
N MET A 156 -10.51 -10.50 -10.71
CA MET A 156 -11.45 -11.63 -10.60
C MET A 156 -11.92 -12.13 -11.97
N THR A 157 -12.12 -11.23 -12.92
CA THR A 157 -12.49 -11.57 -14.30
C THR A 157 -11.39 -12.39 -14.99
N VAL A 158 -10.13 -11.98 -14.83
CA VAL A 158 -8.96 -12.70 -15.38
C VAL A 158 -8.79 -14.07 -14.71
N LEU A 159 -8.86 -14.13 -13.37
CA LEU A 159 -8.73 -15.38 -12.62
C LEU A 159 -9.81 -16.38 -13.03
N ASN A 160 -11.07 -15.97 -13.09
CA ASN A 160 -12.18 -16.84 -13.49
C ASN A 160 -12.02 -17.36 -14.92
N ALA A 161 -11.57 -16.51 -15.85
CA ALA A 161 -11.34 -16.91 -17.24
C ALA A 161 -10.22 -17.94 -17.37
N LEU A 162 -9.12 -17.78 -16.61
CA LEU A 162 -8.00 -18.72 -16.61
C LEU A 162 -8.37 -20.05 -15.97
N VAL A 163 -9.08 -20.03 -14.84
CA VAL A 163 -9.61 -21.26 -14.19
C VAL A 163 -10.52 -22.01 -15.16
N TRP A 164 -11.38 -21.31 -15.89
CA TRP A 164 -12.27 -21.91 -16.88
C TRP A 164 -11.51 -22.49 -18.09
N ALA A 165 -10.53 -21.75 -18.62
CA ALA A 165 -9.67 -22.23 -19.72
C ALA A 165 -8.88 -23.51 -19.34
N ILE A 166 -8.40 -23.59 -18.09
CA ILE A 166 -7.73 -24.78 -17.56
C ILE A 166 -8.73 -25.94 -17.41
N SER A 167 -9.95 -25.67 -16.94
CA SER A 167 -10.99 -26.69 -16.80
C SER A 167 -11.46 -27.28 -18.14
N LEU A 168 -11.41 -26.52 -19.23
CA LEU A 168 -11.78 -26.98 -20.58
C LEU A 168 -10.71 -27.79 -21.29
N THR A 169 -9.43 -27.60 -20.94
CA THR A 169 -8.30 -28.27 -21.61
C THR A 169 -7.99 -29.65 -21.03
N GLY A 170 -8.74 -30.12 -20.03
CA GLY A 170 -8.69 -31.49 -19.50
C GLY A 170 -7.37 -31.88 -18.81
N LYS A 171 -6.46 -30.94 -18.56
CA LYS A 171 -5.16 -31.20 -17.91
C LYS A 171 -5.30 -31.15 -16.38
N PHE A 172 -6.03 -32.10 -15.80
CA PHE A 172 -5.97 -32.42 -14.37
C PHE A 172 -5.31 -33.80 -14.20
N THR A 173 -3.99 -33.88 -14.32
CA THR A 173 -3.23 -35.01 -13.76
C THR A 173 -2.81 -34.67 -12.34
N ARG A 174 -3.47 -35.36 -11.40
CA ARG A 174 -3.15 -35.61 -9.98
C ARG A 174 -1.84 -35.00 -9.44
N PHE A 175 -1.98 -34.21 -8.39
CA PHE A 175 -1.10 -34.28 -7.22
C PHE A 175 -1.98 -34.29 -5.97
N LEU A 176 -2.20 -35.50 -5.44
CA LEU A 176 -2.34 -35.75 -3.99
C LEU A 176 -0.94 -36.06 -3.48
#